data_AF-A0A1F9KZ47-F1
#
_entry.id   AF-A0A1F9KZ47-F1
#
_cell.length_a   1.000
_cell.length_b   1.000
_cell.length_c   1.000
_cell.angle_alpha   90.00
_cell.angle_beta   90.00
_cell.angle_gamma   90.00
#
_symmetry.space_group_name_H-M   'P 1'
#
loop_
_entity.id
_entity.type
_entity.pdbx_description
1 polymer ?
#
loop_
_entity_poly.entity_id
_entity_poly.type
_entity_poly.pdbx_seq_one_letter_code
_entity_poly.pdbx_strand_id
1 'polypeptide(L)'
;MSSYHLNRLLFDLKMNEETFTGALADLRQVMERYDLSPEEREALSAGDPRRLKQLGAHGMLALYVMRLNPEFHRNIYWTQK
;
A
#
# COMPACT_ATOMS: atom_id res chain seq x y z
N MET A 1 -8.52 -1.53 -17.35
CA MET A 1 -8.13 -2.53 -16.33
C MET A 1 -8.87 -2.21 -15.04
N SER A 2 -9.23 -3.23 -14.26
CA SER A 2 -9.92 -3.05 -12.98
C SER A 2 -8.89 -2.75 -11.88
N SER A 3 -9.07 -1.68 -11.11
CA SER A 3 -8.19 -1.33 -9.96
C SER A 3 -8.43 -2.21 -8.72
N TYR A 4 -9.07 -3.37 -8.90
CA TYR A 4 -9.46 -4.26 -7.80
C TYR A 4 -8.26 -4.74 -7.00
N HIS A 5 -7.22 -5.26 -7.66
CA HIS A 5 -6.04 -5.81 -6.98
C HIS A 5 -5.24 -4.73 -6.25
N LEU A 6 -5.14 -3.53 -6.82
CA LEU A 6 -4.58 -2.36 -6.15
C LEU A 6 -5.35 -2.03 -4.86
N ASN A 7 -6.67 -1.89 -4.95
CA ASN A 7 -7.50 -1.62 -3.78
C ASN A 7 -7.44 -2.75 -2.75
N ARG A 8 -7.33 -4.00 -3.20
CA ARG A 8 -7.21 -5.17 -2.33
C ARG A 8 -5.89 -5.15 -1.56
N LEU A 9 -4.76 -4.92 -2.22
CA LEU A 9 -3.47 -4.78 -1.54
C LEU A 9 -3.50 -3.66 -0.52
N LEU A 10 -3.99 -2.48 -0.88
CA LEU A 10 -4.08 -1.34 0.04
C LEU A 10 -5.00 -1.61 1.24
N PHE A 11 -6.06 -2.40 1.05
CA PHE A 11 -6.91 -2.87 2.13
C PHE A 11 -6.21 -3.92 3.01
N ASP A 12 -5.48 -4.86 2.41
CA ASP A 12 -4.73 -5.88 3.14
C ASP A 12 -3.57 -5.26 3.94
N LEU A 13 -2.93 -4.18 3.45
CA LEU A 13 -2.00 -3.37 4.25
C LEU A 13 -2.64 -2.81 5.52
N LYS A 14 -3.96 -2.62 5.54
CA LYS A 14 -4.70 -2.22 6.74
C LYS A 14 -5.06 -3.41 7.61
N MET A 15 -5.63 -4.45 7.02
CA MET A 15 -6.38 -5.50 7.73
C MET A 15 -5.63 -6.83 7.89
N ASN A 16 -4.54 -7.05 7.16
CA ASN A 16 -3.78 -8.30 7.17
C ASN A 16 -2.35 -8.04 7.68
N GLU A 17 -2.08 -8.52 8.89
CA GLU A 17 -0.79 -8.33 9.55
C GLU A 17 0.37 -9.01 8.82
N GLU A 18 0.15 -10.19 8.21
CA GLU A 18 1.17 -10.87 7.40
C GLU A 18 1.53 -10.05 6.16
N THR A 19 0.51 -9.46 5.51
CA THR A 19 0.73 -8.59 4.34
C THR A 19 1.48 -7.33 4.75
N PHE A 20 1.11 -6.71 5.87
CA PHE A 20 1.77 -5.51 6.38
C PHE A 20 3.24 -5.79 6.76
N THR A 21 3.49 -6.78 7.62
CA THR A 21 4.85 -7.14 8.05
C THR A 21 5.71 -7.62 6.89
N GLY A 22 5.14 -8.40 5.96
CA GLY A 22 5.80 -8.80 4.72
C GLY A 22 6.17 -7.59 3.85
N ALA A 23 5.27 -6.61 3.71
CA ALA A 23 5.51 -5.41 2.91
C ALA A 23 6.58 -4.49 3.53
N LEU A 24 6.72 -4.49 4.87
CA LEU A 24 7.81 -3.80 5.56
C LEU A 24 9.17 -4.44 5.30
N ALA A 25 9.22 -5.76 5.12
CA ALA A 25 10.45 -6.48 4.81
C ALA A 25 10.80 -6.41 3.32
N ASP A 26 9.83 -6.70 2.44
CA ASP A 26 9.97 -6.67 0.99
C ASP A 26 8.60 -6.44 0.30
N LEU A 27 8.30 -5.17 0.02
CA LEU A 27 7.09 -4.78 -0.71
C LEU A 27 7.03 -5.41 -2.11
N ARG A 28 8.17 -5.60 -2.80
CA ARG A 28 8.17 -6.16 -4.16
C ARG A 28 7.67 -7.59 -4.14
N GLN A 29 8.14 -8.39 -3.19
CA GLN A 29 7.67 -9.77 -3.04
C GLN A 29 6.18 -9.84 -2.72
N VAL A 30 5.64 -8.94 -1.90
CA VAL A 30 4.20 -8.89 -1.60
C VAL A 30 3.39 -8.54 -2.84
N MET A 31 3.84 -7.58 -3.65
CA MET A 31 3.15 -7.17 -4.87
C MET A 31 2.98 -8.31 -5.88
N GLU A 32 3.88 -9.31 -5.92
CA GLU A 32 3.73 -10.48 -6.81
C GLU A 32 2.52 -11.37 -6.48
N ARG A 33 1.93 -11.21 -5.29
CA ARG A 33 0.69 -11.93 -4.91
C ARG A 33 -0.56 -11.31 -5.55
N TYR A 34 -0.43 -10.15 -6.20
CA TYR A 34 -1.53 -9.36 -6.74
C TYR A 34 -1.32 -9.12 -8.24
N ASP A 35 -2.41 -9.14 -9.00
CA ASP A 35 -2.40 -8.82 -10.42
C ASP A 35 -2.37 -7.30 -10.62
N LEU A 36 -1.17 -6.72 -10.44
CA LEU A 36 -0.91 -5.28 -10.52
C LEU A 36 -0.23 -4.91 -11.83
N SER A 37 -0.65 -3.80 -12.42
CA SER A 37 0.03 -3.23 -13.59
C SER A 37 1.42 -2.70 -13.23
N PRO A 38 2.33 -2.53 -14.22
CA PRO A 38 3.63 -1.90 -13.98
C PRO A 38 3.52 -0.52 -13.31
N GLU A 39 2.55 0.29 -13.72
CA GLU A 39 2.31 1.63 -13.17
C GLU A 39 1.82 1.59 -11.71
N GLU A 40 0.99 0.60 -11.36
CA GLU A 40 0.54 0.40 -9.97
C GLU A 40 1.70 -0.03 -9.08
N ARG A 41 2.54 -0.95 -9.55
CA ARG A 41 3.74 -1.39 -8.83
C ARG A 41 4.73 -0.25 -8.60
N GLU A 42 4.92 0.61 -9.60
CA GLU A 42 5.75 1.80 -9.48
C GLU A 42 5.18 2.78 -8.45
N ALA A 43 3.88 3.09 -8.52
CA ALA A 43 3.22 4.00 -7.59
C ALA A 43 3.24 3.48 -6.13
N LEU A 44 3.10 2.17 -5.93
CA LEU A 44 3.23 1.52 -4.62
C LEU A 44 4.67 1.61 -4.11
N SER A 45 5.65 1.32 -4.96
CA SER A 45 7.09 1.40 -4.60
C SER A 45 7.53 2.82 -4.26
N ALA A 46 6.98 3.82 -4.96
CA ALA A 46 7.21 5.23 -4.66
C ALA A 46 6.48 5.71 -3.40
N GLY A 47 5.51 4.94 -2.90
CA GLY A 47 4.69 5.33 -1.75
C GLY A 47 3.87 6.60 -2.00
N ASP A 48 3.39 6.83 -3.23
CA ASP A 48 2.66 8.05 -3.62
C ASP A 48 1.13 7.82 -3.66
N PRO A 49 0.36 8.25 -2.63
CA PRO A 49 -1.09 8.07 -2.61
C PRO A 49 -1.82 8.86 -3.69
N ARG A 50 -1.25 9.98 -4.16
CA ARG A 50 -1.88 10.78 -5.22
C ARG A 50 -1.83 10.02 -6.53
N ARG A 51 -0.69 9.40 -6.84
CA ARG A 51 -0.54 8.56 -8.02
C ARG A 51 -1.43 7.32 -7.94
N LEU A 52 -1.49 6.65 -6.80
CA LEU A 52 -2.39 5.50 -6.59
C LEU A 52 -3.86 5.87 -6.83
N LYS A 53 -4.30 7.05 -6.38
CA LYS A 53 -5.66 7.54 -6.65
C LYS A 53 -5.92 7.76 -8.14
N GLN A 54 -4.95 8.29 -8.90
CA GLN A 54 -5.08 8.45 -10.36
C GLN A 54 -5.21 7.11 -11.08
N LEU A 55 -4.63 6.04 -10.53
CA LEU A 55 -4.73 4.66 -11.03
C LEU A 55 -6.00 3.94 -10.57
N GLY A 56 -6.91 4.63 -9.86
CA GLY A 56 -8.21 4.08 -9.46
C GLY A 56 -8.23 3.48 -8.05
N ALA A 57 -7.23 3.74 -7.21
CA ALA A 57 -7.33 3.45 -5.79
C ALA A 57 -8.39 4.33 -5.11
N HIS A 58 -9.15 3.74 -4.18
CA HIS A 58 -10.04 4.46 -3.30
C HIS A 58 -9.23 5.41 -2.41
N GLY A 59 -9.67 6.66 -2.29
CA GLY A 59 -8.87 7.72 -1.65
C GLY A 59 -8.40 7.39 -0.23
N MET A 60 -9.25 6.77 0.59
CA MET A 60 -8.87 6.35 1.94
C MET A 60 -7.90 5.16 1.96
N LEU A 61 -7.98 4.25 0.98
CA LEU A 61 -7.09 3.09 0.93
C LEU A 61 -5.69 3.50 0.46
N ALA A 62 -5.60 4.45 -0.47
CA ALA A 62 -4.34 4.96 -0.98
C ALA A 62 -3.42 5.50 0.13
N LEU A 63 -3.99 6.02 1.23
CA LEU A 63 -3.22 6.51 2.38
C LEU A 63 -2.48 5.39 3.13
N TYR A 64 -2.94 4.13 3.06
CA TYR A 64 -2.30 3.04 3.78
C TYR A 64 -0.91 2.68 3.24
N VAL A 65 -0.56 3.09 2.02
CA VAL A 65 0.82 2.96 1.53
C VAL A 65 1.81 3.75 2.41
N MET A 66 1.37 4.87 3.01
CA MET A 66 2.21 5.68 3.90
C MET A 66 2.60 4.92 5.17
N ARG A 67 1.85 3.89 5.57
CA ARG A 67 2.23 3.03 6.69
C ARG A 67 3.53 2.27 6.44
N LEU A 68 3.98 2.14 5.19
CA LEU A 68 5.24 1.49 4.86
C LEU A 68 6.44 2.45 4.95
N ASN A 69 6.19 3.76 5.06
CA ASN A 69 7.25 4.75 5.19
C ASN A 69 7.81 4.74 6.63
N PRO A 70 9.13 4.51 6.82
CA PRO A 70 9.75 4.49 8.14
C PRO A 70 9.55 5.78 8.95
N GLU A 71 9.41 6.92 8.29
CA GLU A 71 9.15 8.21 8.95
C GLU A 71 7.74 8.28 9.55
N PHE A 72 6.78 7.59 8.93
CA PHE A 72 5.40 7.53 9.42
C PHE A 72 5.25 6.67 10.68
N HIS A 73 6.10 5.66 10.88
CA HIS A 73 6.12 4.86 12.11
C HIS A 73 6.52 5.66 13.35
N ARG A 74 7.19 6.80 13.17
CA ARG A 74 7.54 7.71 14.28
C ARG A 74 6.43 8.72 14.57
N ASN A 75 5.36 8.74 13.79
CA ASN A 75 4.29 9.70 13.91
C ASN A 75 3.26 9.23 14.96
N ILE A 76 3.15 9.99 16.05
CA ILE A 76 2.31 9.76 17.23
C ILE A 76 0.84 9.42 16.95
N TYR A 77 0.31 9.80 15.78
CA TYR A 77 -1.07 9.52 15.38
C TYR A 77 -1.36 8.06 15.01
N TRP A 78 -0.34 7.25 14.71
CA TRP A 78 -0.50 5.86 14.28
C TRP A 78 -0.01 4.82 15.31
N THR A 79 0.74 5.25 16.32
CA THR A 79 0.94 4.49 17.57
C THR A 79 -0.33 4.54 18.42
N GLN A 80 -1.40 3.86 18.01
CA GLN A 80 -2.44 3.49 18.95
C GLN A 80 -2.07 2.16 19.60
N LYS A 81 -1.94 2.19 20.94
CA LYS A 81 -1.77 1.04 21.82
C LYS A 81 -3.00 0.13 21.79
#